data_AF-A0A7L7Z2S8-F1
#
_entry.id   AF-A0A7L7Z2S8-F1
#
_cell.length_a   1.000
_cell.length_b   1.000
_cell.length_c   1.000
_cell.angle_alpha   90.00
_cell.angle_beta   90.00
_cell.angle_gamma   90.00
#
_symmetry.space_group_name_H-M   'P 1'
#
loop_
_entity.id
_entity.type
_entity.pdbx_description
1 polymer ?
#
loop_
_entity_poly.entity_id
_entity_poly.type
_entity_poly.pdbx_seq_one_letter_code
_entity_poly.pdbx_strand_id
1 'polypeptide(L)'
;MSGRVHPLGGGRPRAFTGGVHIIHYADGRYLTGDEVAVAVVDYAEALAREGTAAATVVIPVRADDGSVQRVELLIGPASQIVVEAGAPSDDELLDPELVERIRQATVRARYQQSGTRVSEHHQDGASVPGFEDLDR
;
A
#
# COMPACT_ATOMS: atom_id res chain seq x y z
N MET A 1 18.73 -38.64 5.45
CA MET A 1 18.22 -37.32 5.91
C MET A 1 17.75 -36.56 4.67
N SER A 2 16.44 -36.56 4.41
CA SER A 2 15.85 -35.94 3.22
C SER A 2 15.12 -34.67 3.66
N GLY A 3 15.69 -33.51 3.30
CA GLY A 3 15.15 -32.20 3.63
C GLY A 3 13.94 -31.87 2.78
N ARG A 4 12.77 -31.73 3.41
CA ARG A 4 11.59 -31.15 2.79
C ARG A 4 11.85 -29.67 2.53
N VAL A 5 11.83 -29.29 1.25
CA VAL A 5 11.76 -27.90 0.84
C VAL A 5 10.34 -27.41 1.11
N HIS A 6 10.20 -26.47 2.05
CA HIS A 6 8.96 -25.72 2.26
C HIS A 6 8.79 -24.75 1.09
N PRO A 7 7.70 -24.80 0.31
CA PRO A 7 7.41 -23.73 -0.63
C PRO A 7 7.01 -22.49 0.16
N LEU A 8 7.75 -21.40 -0.05
CA LEU A 8 7.40 -20.06 0.40
C LEU A 8 6.00 -19.74 -0.12
N GLY A 9 5.15 -19.26 0.79
CA GLY A 9 3.76 -18.91 0.51
C GLY A 9 3.66 -17.92 -0.63
N GLY A 10 3.34 -18.42 -1.82
CA GLY A 10 2.78 -17.62 -2.90
C GLY A 10 1.42 -17.15 -2.45
N GLY A 11 1.36 -15.94 -1.90
CA GLY A 11 0.12 -15.19 -1.80
C GLY A 11 -0.49 -15.19 -3.20
N ARG A 12 -1.65 -15.85 -3.35
CA ARG A 12 -2.38 -15.82 -4.61
C ARG A 12 -2.57 -14.35 -4.98
N PRO A 13 -2.24 -13.90 -6.20
CA PRO A 13 -2.69 -12.59 -6.63
C PRO A 13 -4.21 -12.58 -6.44
N ARG A 14 -4.72 -11.58 -5.72
CA ARG A 14 -6.17 -11.32 -5.67
C ARG A 14 -6.52 -10.82 -7.07
N ALA A 15 -6.71 -11.76 -7.99
CA ALA A 15 -7.22 -11.46 -9.31
C ALA A 15 -8.68 -11.03 -9.14
N PHE A 16 -8.94 -9.74 -9.27
CA PHE A 16 -10.31 -9.26 -9.38
C PHE A 16 -10.69 -9.39 -10.85
N THR A 17 -11.32 -10.52 -11.18
CA THR A 17 -11.60 -10.88 -12.58
C THR A 17 -12.57 -9.89 -13.24
N GLY A 18 -12.04 -9.00 -14.09
CA GLY A 18 -12.76 -8.27 -15.14
C GLY A 18 -13.60 -7.09 -14.65
N GLY A 19 -12.96 -5.93 -14.48
CA GLY A 19 -13.69 -4.68 -14.30
C GLY A 19 -12.83 -3.54 -13.79
N VAL A 20 -13.23 -2.33 -14.16
CA VAL A 20 -12.75 -1.10 -13.52
C VAL A 20 -13.03 -1.15 -12.02
N HIS A 21 -12.20 -0.48 -11.22
CA HIS A 21 -12.33 -0.43 -9.78
C HIS A 21 -12.38 1.01 -9.27
N ILE A 22 -13.08 1.22 -8.15
CA ILE A 22 -13.12 2.49 -7.45
C ILE A 22 -12.18 2.42 -6.26
N ILE A 23 -11.15 3.26 -6.26
CA ILE A 23 -10.29 3.50 -5.11
C ILE A 23 -10.91 4.61 -4.27
N HIS A 24 -11.24 4.29 -3.02
CA HIS A 24 -11.61 5.26 -2.00
C HIS A 24 -10.36 5.64 -1.21
N TYR A 25 -10.05 6.94 -1.18
CA TYR A 25 -8.92 7.47 -0.44
C TYR A 25 -9.29 8.83 0.15
N ALA A 26 -9.18 8.94 1.49
CA ALA A 26 -9.69 10.08 2.24
C ALA A 26 -11.16 10.36 1.87
N ASP A 27 -11.47 11.54 1.34
CA ASP A 27 -12.82 11.93 0.87
C ASP A 27 -13.01 11.73 -0.65
N GLY A 28 -12.01 11.20 -1.34
CA GLY A 28 -11.99 11.02 -2.79
C GLY A 28 -12.44 9.63 -3.26
N ARG A 29 -12.92 9.58 -4.51
CA ARG A 29 -13.24 8.34 -5.24
C ARG A 29 -12.60 8.40 -6.62
N TYR A 30 -11.87 7.36 -6.98
CA TYR A 30 -11.09 7.32 -8.21
C TYR A 30 -11.38 6.04 -8.99
N LEU A 31 -12.05 6.16 -10.14
CA LEU A 31 -12.30 5.05 -11.04
C LEU A 31 -11.05 4.76 -11.89
N THR A 32 -10.50 3.56 -11.80
CA THR A 32 -9.30 3.16 -12.54
C THR A 32 -9.39 1.69 -13.01
N GLY A 33 -8.38 1.20 -13.73
CA GLY A 33 -8.31 -0.19 -14.15
C GLY A 33 -8.01 -1.15 -13.00
N ASP A 34 -8.30 -2.43 -13.21
CA ASP A 34 -8.10 -3.47 -12.20
C ASP A 34 -6.65 -3.57 -11.76
N GLU A 35 -5.74 -3.73 -12.73
CA GLU A 35 -4.33 -3.93 -12.43
C GLU A 35 -3.72 -2.74 -11.70
N VAL A 36 -4.18 -1.52 -12.02
CA VAL A 36 -3.76 -0.29 -11.36
C VAL A 36 -4.25 -0.27 -9.91
N ALA A 37 -5.53 -0.60 -9.67
CA ALA A 37 -6.10 -0.63 -8.33
C ALA A 37 -5.41 -1.67 -7.43
N VAL A 38 -5.16 -2.87 -7.96
CA VAL A 38 -4.44 -3.94 -7.26
C VAL A 38 -3.02 -3.49 -6.90
N ALA A 39 -2.28 -2.91 -7.86
CA ALA A 39 -0.92 -2.46 -7.63
C ALA A 39 -0.83 -1.39 -6.53
N VAL A 40 -1.79 -0.46 -6.49
CA VAL A 40 -1.88 0.59 -5.46
C VAL A 40 -2.07 0.00 -4.06
N VAL A 41 -2.98 -0.97 -3.91
CA VAL A 41 -3.22 -1.63 -2.61
C VAL A 41 -2.01 -2.42 -2.16
N ASP A 42 -1.38 -3.19 -3.04
CA ASP A 42 -0.17 -3.96 -2.73
C ASP A 42 0.98 -3.06 -2.29
N TYR A 43 1.07 -1.86 -2.87
CA TYR A 43 2.07 -0.87 -2.48
C TYR A 43 1.78 -0.27 -1.11
N ALA A 44 0.53 0.09 -0.83
CA ALA A 44 0.10 0.58 0.49
C ALA A 44 0.38 -0.44 1.60
N GLU A 45 0.05 -1.72 1.35
CA GLU A 45 0.34 -2.81 2.28
C GLU A 45 1.84 -2.94 2.54
N ALA A 46 2.67 -2.84 1.49
CA ALA A 46 4.11 -2.90 1.64
C ALA A 46 4.65 -1.72 2.47
N LEU A 47 4.18 -0.49 2.23
CA LEU A 47 4.59 0.68 3.03
C LEU A 47 4.20 0.53 4.50
N ALA A 48 2.98 0.02 4.77
CA ALA A 48 2.49 -0.20 6.12
C ALA A 48 3.29 -1.27 6.88
N ARG A 49 3.60 -2.39 6.23
CA ARG A 49 4.43 -3.46 6.83
C ARG A 49 5.85 -2.97 7.14
N GLU A 50 6.40 -2.15 6.24
CA GLU A 50 7.78 -1.71 6.33
C GLU A 50 7.98 -0.51 7.27
N GLY A 51 6.93 -0.02 7.92
CA GLY A 51 6.99 1.16 8.78
C GLY A 51 7.55 2.40 8.06
N THR A 52 7.46 2.42 6.74
CA THR A 52 8.06 3.44 5.88
C THR A 52 7.16 4.68 5.82
N ALA A 53 7.76 5.85 5.61
CA ALA A 53 7.04 7.10 5.40
C ALA A 53 6.10 7.04 4.17
N ALA A 54 5.19 8.00 4.06
CA ALA A 54 4.28 8.09 2.94
C ALA A 54 5.03 8.23 1.60
N ALA A 55 4.48 7.65 0.54
CA ALA A 55 5.01 7.69 -0.81
C ALA A 55 3.93 8.12 -1.79
N THR A 56 4.33 8.83 -2.84
CA THR A 56 3.39 9.37 -3.80
C THR A 56 3.38 8.57 -5.09
N VAL A 57 2.19 8.27 -5.62
CA VAL A 57 2.00 7.59 -6.90
C VAL A 57 1.03 8.38 -7.79
N VAL A 58 1.31 8.43 -9.08
CA VAL A 58 0.42 9.06 -10.07
C VAL A 58 -0.30 7.96 -10.83
N ILE A 59 -1.64 7.97 -10.82
CA ILE A 59 -2.48 6.96 -11.46
C ILE A 59 -3.41 7.59 -12.51
N PRO A 60 -3.74 6.85 -13.60
CA PRO A 60 -4.80 7.25 -14.50
C PRO A 60 -6.17 7.02 -13.82
N VAL A 61 -7.05 8.01 -13.92
CA VAL A 61 -8.43 7.94 -13.42
C VAL A 61 -9.39 8.38 -14.51
N ARG A 62 -10.59 7.78 -14.52
CA ARG A 62 -11.69 8.18 -15.38
C ARG A 62 -12.56 9.19 -14.65
N ALA A 63 -12.75 10.36 -15.24
CA ALA A 63 -13.63 11.39 -14.72
C ALA A 63 -15.09 11.14 -15.15
N ASP A 64 -16.03 11.87 -14.52
CA ASP A 64 -17.47 11.72 -14.78
C ASP A 64 -17.87 12.06 -16.22
N ASP A 65 -17.09 12.90 -16.89
CA ASP A 65 -17.26 13.24 -18.32
C ASP A 65 -16.67 12.17 -19.27
N GLY A 66 -16.13 11.08 -18.73
CA GLY A 66 -15.49 10.01 -19.47
C GLY A 66 -14.04 10.29 -19.87
N SER A 67 -13.51 11.49 -19.59
CA SER A 67 -12.11 11.82 -19.87
C SER A 67 -11.15 11.06 -18.95
N VAL A 68 -9.94 10.82 -19.44
CA VAL A 68 -8.86 10.22 -18.65
C VAL A 68 -7.97 11.33 -18.10
N GLN A 69 -7.81 11.35 -16.79
CA GLN A 69 -6.98 12.32 -16.07
C GLN A 69 -5.91 11.59 -15.26
N ARG A 70 -4.87 12.31 -14.82
CA ARG A 70 -3.85 11.78 -13.91
C ARG A 70 -4.01 12.42 -12.54
N VAL A 71 -4.09 11.58 -11.52
CA VAL A 71 -4.20 12.02 -10.12
C VAL A 71 -2.99 11.53 -9.35
N GLU A 72 -2.47 12.42 -8.50
CA GLU A 72 -1.38 12.14 -7.58
C GLU A 72 -1.95 11.73 -6.22
N LEU A 73 -1.61 10.51 -5.78
CA LEU A 73 -2.09 9.89 -4.55
C LEU A 73 -0.94 9.72 -3.56
N LEU A 74 -1.06 10.33 -2.38
CA LEU A 74 -0.11 10.14 -1.28
C LEU A 74 -0.48 8.91 -0.44
N ILE A 75 0.27 7.84 -0.51
CA ILE A 75 0.01 6.59 0.22
C ILE A 75 0.90 6.53 1.46
N GLY A 76 0.29 6.49 2.65
CA GLY A 76 0.99 6.34 3.92
C GLY A 76 0.67 5.03 4.65
N PRO A 77 1.45 4.70 5.70
CA PRO A 77 1.26 3.48 6.49
C PRO A 77 -0.10 3.41 7.23
N ALA A 78 -0.76 4.56 7.43
CA ALA A 78 -2.12 4.66 7.99
C ALA A 78 -3.20 4.97 6.93
N SER A 79 -2.85 5.02 5.65
CA SER A 79 -3.83 5.32 4.60
C SER A 79 -4.82 4.16 4.47
N GLN A 80 -6.07 4.43 4.83
CA GLN A 80 -7.18 3.52 4.52
C GLN A 80 -7.47 3.61 3.03
N ILE A 81 -7.07 2.58 2.29
CA ILE A 81 -7.43 2.41 0.88
C ILE A 81 -8.48 1.30 0.82
N VAL A 82 -9.65 1.63 0.27
CA VAL A 82 -10.70 0.65 -0.02
C VAL A 82 -10.86 0.59 -1.53
N VAL A 83 -10.84 -0.63 -2.08
CA VAL A 83 -11.07 -0.87 -3.51
C VAL A 83 -12.37 -1.63 -3.67
N GLU A 84 -13.30 -1.05 -4.41
CA GLU A 84 -14.60 -1.64 -4.77
C GLU A 84 -14.61 -1.99 -6.27
N ALA A 85 -15.19 -3.14 -6.61
CA ALA A 85 -15.41 -3.50 -8.00
C ALA A 85 -16.41 -2.53 -8.64
N GLY A 86 -16.03 -1.91 -9.75
CA GLY A 86 -16.92 -1.11 -10.57
C GLY A 86 -17.76 -1.97 -11.52
N ALA A 87 -18.63 -1.32 -12.28
CA ALA A 87 -19.38 -2.00 -13.34
C ALA A 87 -18.41 -2.54 -14.41
N PRO A 88 -18.64 -3.74 -14.98
CA PRO A 88 -17.84 -4.26 -16.08
C PRO A 88 -17.79 -3.24 -17.22
N SER A 89 -16.60 -3.02 -17.78
CA SER A 89 -16.39 -2.06 -18.85
C SER A 89 -15.37 -2.61 -19.85
N ASP A 90 -15.68 -2.48 -21.15
CA ASP A 90 -14.74 -2.80 -22.23
C ASP A 90 -13.66 -1.72 -22.40
N ASP A 91 -13.74 -0.62 -21.65
CA ASP A 91 -12.88 0.56 -21.75
C ASP A 91 -12.08 0.77 -20.45
N GLU A 92 -11.44 -0.32 -20.02
CA GLU A 92 -10.59 -0.35 -18.84
C GLU A 92 -9.34 0.53 -19.00
N LEU A 93 -8.97 1.26 -17.95
CA LEU A 93 -7.73 2.05 -17.93
C LEU A 93 -6.51 1.17 -17.65
N LEU A 94 -5.87 0.71 -18.72
CA LEU A 94 -4.64 -0.06 -18.66
C LEU A 94 -3.41 0.85 -18.66
N ASP A 95 -2.51 0.68 -17.69
CA ASP A 95 -1.19 1.33 -17.67
C ASP A 95 -0.12 0.33 -17.17
N PRO A 96 0.32 -0.62 -18.04
CA PRO A 96 1.24 -1.68 -17.65
C PRO A 96 2.60 -1.15 -17.16
N GLU A 97 3.06 -0.03 -17.70
CA GLU A 97 4.31 0.60 -17.28
C GLU A 97 4.20 1.15 -15.85
N LEU A 98 3.10 1.83 -15.53
CA LEU A 98 2.82 2.26 -14.16
C LEU A 98 2.70 1.07 -13.22
N VAL A 99 1.95 0.03 -13.59
CA VAL A 99 1.78 -1.18 -12.78
C VAL A 99 3.15 -1.80 -12.46
N GLU A 100 4.03 -1.93 -13.45
CA GLU A 100 5.36 -2.47 -13.24
C GLU A 100 6.22 -1.56 -12.34
N ARG A 101 6.16 -0.24 -12.53
CA ARG A 101 6.85 0.72 -11.65
C ARG A 101 6.39 0.60 -10.20
N ILE A 102 5.09 0.46 -9.97
CA ILE A 102 4.52 0.27 -8.63
C ILE A 102 4.99 -1.06 -8.04
N ARG A 103 4.96 -2.16 -8.82
CA ARG A 103 5.49 -3.46 -8.39
C ARG A 103 6.95 -3.38 -7.97
N GLN A 104 7.79 -2.70 -8.74
CA GLN A 104 9.19 -2.50 -8.39
C GLN A 104 9.35 -1.66 -7.12
N ALA A 105 8.55 -0.62 -6.93
CA ALA A 105 8.55 0.18 -5.71
C ALA A 105 8.11 -0.65 -4.48
N THR A 106 7.08 -1.48 -4.63
CA THR A 106 6.61 -2.43 -3.61
C THR A 106 7.71 -3.41 -3.19
N VAL A 107 8.42 -3.99 -4.16
CA VAL A 107 9.54 -4.90 -3.89
C VAL A 107 10.66 -4.16 -3.15
N ARG A 108 11.02 -2.95 -3.59
CA ARG A 108 12.04 -2.12 -2.91
C ARG A 108 11.65 -1.78 -1.49
N ALA A 109 10.40 -1.37 -1.25
CA ALA A 109 9.89 -1.10 0.08
C ALA A 109 10.13 -2.30 0.99
N ARG A 110 9.75 -3.51 0.53
CA ARG A 110 9.91 -4.77 1.27
C ARG A 110 11.36 -5.15 1.64
N TYR A 111 12.34 -4.67 0.88
CA TYR A 111 13.73 -4.99 1.14
C TYR A 111 14.40 -4.06 2.15
N GLN A 112 13.84 -2.88 2.42
CA GLN A 112 14.47 -1.89 3.30
C GLN A 112 14.48 -2.30 4.78
N GLN A 113 13.52 -3.11 5.27
CA GLN A 113 13.63 -3.71 6.60
C GLN A 113 14.47 -4.98 6.67
N SER A 114 14.60 -5.76 5.59
CA SER A 114 15.43 -6.99 5.60
C SER A 114 16.92 -6.70 5.86
N GLY A 115 17.38 -5.49 5.51
CA GLY A 115 18.72 -4.99 5.83
C GLY A 115 18.84 -4.34 7.22
N THR A 116 17.72 -3.92 7.81
CA THR A 116 17.67 -3.29 9.13
C THR A 116 17.19 -4.34 10.13
N ARG A 117 18.10 -5.22 10.58
CA ARG A 117 17.90 -5.87 11.88
C ARG A 117 17.80 -4.77 12.92
N VAL A 118 16.59 -4.52 13.41
CA VAL A 118 16.36 -3.71 14.60
C VAL A 118 17.17 -4.36 15.71
N SER A 119 18.28 -3.74 16.10
CA SER A 119 18.85 -3.96 17.42
C SER A 119 17.77 -3.48 18.39
N GLU A 120 17.16 -4.42 19.12
CA GLU A 120 16.32 -4.11 20.27
C GLU A 120 17.17 -3.30 21.23
N HIS A 121 17.04 -1.98 21.15
CA HIS A 121 17.60 -1.08 22.15
C HIS A 121 16.76 -1.29 23.40
N HIS A 122 17.32 -2.11 24.29
CA HIS A 122 16.93 -2.24 25.69
C HIS A 122 16.66 -0.84 26.24
N GLN A 123 15.38 -0.54 26.51
CA GLN A 123 15.01 0.65 27.25
C GLN A 123 15.32 0.35 28.71
N ASP A 124 16.56 0.65 29.10
CA ASP A 124 16.94 0.81 30.51
C ASP A 124 16.01 1.84 31.13
N GLY A 125 15.32 1.42 32.18
CA GLY A 125 14.28 2.19 32.85
C GLY A 125 14.78 3.56 33.29
N ALA A 126 14.29 4.61 32.64
CA ALA A 126 14.21 5.92 33.26
C ALA A 126 13.17 5.82 34.37
N SER A 127 13.63 5.65 35.61
CA SER A 127 12.80 5.85 36.79
C SER A 127 12.12 7.20 36.68
N VAL A 128 10.78 7.19 36.67
CA VAL A 128 9.95 8.38 36.82
C VAL A 128 10.21 8.90 38.25
N PRO A 129 10.80 10.09 38.46
CA PRO A 129 10.81 10.67 39.79
C PRO A 129 9.37 11.05 40.15
N GLY A 130 8.95 10.63 41.35
CA GLY A 130 7.59 10.81 41.86
C GLY A 130 7.17 12.27 41.93
N PHE A 131 5.97 12.55 41.46
CA PHE A 131 5.27 13.80 41.68
C PHE A 131 4.71 13.77 43.11
N GLU A 132 5.53 14.14 44.09
CA GLU A 132 5.04 14.55 45.40
C GLU A 132 5.45 15.99 45.66
N ASP A 133 4.48 16.77 46.16
CA ASP A 133 4.61 18.02 46.93
C ASP A 133 4.16 19.32 46.22
N LEU A 134 2.88 19.38 45.84
CA LEU A 134 2.15 20.65 45.66
C LEU A 134 0.78 20.59 46.34
N ASP A 135 0.78 20.50 47.66
CA ASP A 135 -0.35 20.98 48.48
C ASP A 135 0.23 21.71 49.70
N ARG A 136 0.33 23.04 49.57
CA ARG A 136 0.50 23.95 50.70
C ARG A 136 -0.38 25.17 50.53
#